data_AF-A0A0Q4Y789-F1
#
_entry.id   AF-A0A0Q4Y789-F1
#
_cell.length_a   1.000
_cell.length_b   1.000
_cell.length_c   1.000
_cell.angle_alpha   90.00
_cell.angle_beta   90.00
_cell.angle_gamma   90.00
#
_symmetry.space_group_name_H-M   'P 1'
#
loop_
_entity.id
_entity.type
_entity.pdbx_description
1 polymer ?
#
loop_
_entity_poly.entity_id
_entity_poly.type
_entity_poly.pdbx_seq_one_letter_code
_entity_poly.pdbx_strand_id
1 'polypeptide(L)'
;MAQLPIHRIEEIGLAAARAIAGGQVRAIRVRPALDSGDEPAYFMSFLSETSQTGRPEVLLDIAHKVRDELIENGDESYPYIRLVTQDEWGVR
;
A
#
# COMPACT_ATOMS: atom_id res chain seq x y z
N MET A 1 15.67 -8.54 -11.60
CA MET A 1 14.78 -7.47 -11.08
C MET A 1 15.15 -7.24 -9.63
N ALA A 2 15.23 -5.98 -9.18
CA ALA A 2 15.68 -5.67 -7.83
C ALA A 2 14.46 -5.28 -6.98
N GLN A 3 14.08 -6.12 -6.01
CA GLN A 3 13.11 -5.71 -5.01
C GLN A 3 13.73 -4.61 -4.15
N LEU A 4 12.95 -3.57 -3.90
CA LEU A 4 13.34 -2.52 -2.97
C LEU A 4 13.35 -3.08 -1.53
N PRO A 5 14.19 -2.52 -0.65
CA PRO A 5 14.08 -2.80 0.78
C PRO A 5 12.69 -2.42 1.30
N ILE A 6 12.12 -3.25 2.21
CA ILE A 6 10.76 -3.04 2.76
C ILE A 6 10.53 -1.63 3.30
N HIS A 7 11.51 -1.04 3.99
CA HIS A 7 11.37 0.32 4.52
C HIS A 7 11.17 1.37 3.41
N ARG A 8 11.78 1.19 2.23
CA ARG A 8 11.57 2.09 1.08
C ARG A 8 10.19 1.90 0.46
N ILE A 9 9.70 0.68 0.42
CA ILE A 9 8.35 0.37 -0.04
C ILE A 9 7.30 0.98 0.91
N GLU A 10 7.57 0.94 2.23
CA GLU A 10 6.74 1.62 3.22
C GLU A 10 6.72 3.14 3.02
N GLU A 11 7.89 3.76 2.78
CA GLU A 11 7.99 5.19 2.49
C GLU A 11 7.21 5.58 1.22
N ILE A 12 7.44 4.87 0.11
CA ILE A 12 6.74 5.06 -1.16
C ILE A 12 5.23 4.89 -0.97
N GLY A 13 4.83 3.79 -0.35
CA GLY A 13 3.43 3.46 -0.12
C GLY A 13 2.71 4.53 0.70
N LEU A 14 3.31 4.96 1.81
CA LEU A 14 2.73 5.98 2.67
C LEU A 14 2.65 7.35 1.99
N ALA A 15 3.68 7.74 1.23
CA ALA A 15 3.70 8.99 0.48
C ALA A 15 2.61 9.01 -0.60
N ALA A 16 2.51 7.94 -1.40
CA ALA A 16 1.49 7.77 -2.43
C ALA A 16 0.08 7.82 -1.84
N ALA A 17 -0.16 7.08 -0.75
CA ALA A 17 -1.48 7.05 -0.10
C ALA A 17 -1.88 8.43 0.44
N ARG A 18 -0.95 9.19 1.00
CA ARG A 18 -1.19 10.56 1.48
C ARG A 18 -1.40 11.56 0.36
N ALA A 19 -0.80 11.36 -0.80
CA ALA A 19 -1.05 12.20 -1.97
C ALA A 19 -2.51 12.10 -2.46
N ILE A 20 -3.14 10.93 -2.30
CA ILE A 20 -4.53 10.68 -2.70
C ILE A 20 -5.53 10.99 -1.57
N ALA A 21 -5.34 10.40 -0.39
CA ALA A 21 -6.30 10.45 0.72
C ALA A 21 -5.95 11.48 1.80
N GLY A 22 -4.86 12.24 1.62
CA GLY A 22 -4.40 13.25 2.57
C GLY A 22 -3.92 12.67 3.91
N GLY A 23 -3.90 13.52 4.94
CA GLY A 23 -3.43 13.17 6.28
C GLY A 23 -4.27 12.13 7.04
N GLN A 24 -5.36 11.64 6.45
CA GLN A 24 -6.18 10.57 7.04
C GLN A 24 -5.43 9.24 7.08
N VAL A 25 -4.52 9.00 6.13
CA VAL A 25 -3.64 7.83 6.13
C VAL A 25 -2.45 8.08 7.05
N ARG A 26 -2.46 7.39 8.18
CA ARG A 26 -1.51 7.62 9.28
C ARG A 26 -0.28 6.76 9.17
N ALA A 27 -0.44 5.49 8.81
CA ALA A 27 0.63 4.51 8.77
C ALA A 27 0.38 3.47 7.69
N ILE A 28 1.44 2.75 7.35
CA ILE A 28 1.42 1.59 6.46
C ILE A 28 2.13 0.42 7.14
N ARG A 29 1.70 -0.80 6.84
CA ARG A 29 2.43 -2.04 7.08
C ARG A 29 2.53 -2.77 5.77
N VAL A 30 3.75 -3.14 5.40
CA VAL A 30 4.02 -3.90 4.18
C VAL A 30 4.43 -5.31 4.57
N ARG A 31 3.83 -6.30 3.91
CA ARG A 31 4.28 -7.69 3.98
C ARG A 31 4.64 -8.18 2.59
N PRO A 32 5.85 -8.71 2.37
CA PRO A 32 6.16 -9.41 1.13
C PRO A 32 5.31 -10.68 1.03
N ALA A 33 4.87 -10.99 -0.18
CA ALA A 33 4.15 -12.20 -0.51
C ALA A 33 4.51 -12.63 -1.93
N LEU A 34 3.91 -13.74 -2.34
CA LEU A 34 3.87 -14.17 -3.73
C LEU A 34 2.43 -14.02 -4.23
N ASP A 35 2.29 -13.64 -5.49
CA ASP A 35 1.00 -13.69 -6.17
C ASP A 35 0.66 -15.10 -6.65
N SER A 36 -0.44 -15.26 -7.39
CA SER A 36 -0.86 -16.56 -7.93
C SER A 36 0.09 -17.17 -8.98
N GLY A 37 1.04 -16.38 -9.49
CA GLY A 37 2.07 -16.81 -10.45
C GLY A 37 3.43 -17.05 -9.81
N ASP A 38 3.51 -17.10 -8.48
CA ASP A 38 4.78 -17.14 -7.72
C ASP A 38 5.69 -15.92 -7.97
N GLU A 39 5.12 -14.80 -8.43
CA GLU A 39 5.85 -13.55 -8.60
C GLU A 39 5.83 -12.73 -7.31
N PRO A 40 6.89 -11.96 -7.03
CA PRO A 40 6.89 -11.07 -5.89
C PRO A 40 5.74 -10.06 -5.86
N ALA A 41 5.10 -9.96 -4.71
CA ALA A 41 4.04 -9.00 -4.45
C ALA A 41 4.13 -8.40 -3.04
N TYR A 42 3.41 -7.31 -2.83
CA TYR A 42 3.36 -6.60 -1.55
C TYR A 42 1.92 -6.48 -1.04
N PHE A 43 1.63 -7.07 0.12
CA PHE A 43 0.40 -6.77 0.85
C PHE A 43 0.59 -5.55 1.74
N MET A 44 -0.08 -4.47 1.38
CA MET A 44 0.00 -3.18 2.05
C MET A 44 -1.29 -2.89 2.81
N SER A 45 -1.18 -2.73 4.13
CA SER A 45 -2.29 -2.28 4.97
C SER A 45 -2.08 -0.83 5.38
N PHE A 46 -3.01 0.04 5.04
CA PHE A 46 -2.99 1.46 5.35
C PHE A 46 -3.93 1.76 6.51
N LEU A 47 -3.39 2.28 7.60
CA LEU A 47 -4.19 2.74 8.73
C LEU A 47 -4.84 4.08 8.38
N SER A 48 -6.17 4.13 8.41
CA SER A 48 -6.98 5.32 8.17
C SER A 48 -7.99 5.51 9.30
N GLU A 49 -8.21 6.76 9.74
CA GLU A 49 -9.20 7.10 10.79
C GLU A 49 -10.64 6.84 10.35
N THR A 50 -10.92 7.11 9.08
CA THR A 50 -12.21 6.82 8.47
C THR A 50 -12.14 5.45 7.81
N SER A 51 -13.13 4.61 8.11
CA SER A 51 -13.45 3.43 7.32
C SER A 51 -13.84 3.91 5.92
N GLN A 52 -12.86 4.05 5.03
CA GLN A 52 -13.03 4.42 3.63
C GLN A 52 -13.65 3.27 2.82
N THR A 53 -14.23 2.26 3.49
CA THR A 53 -15.05 1.20 2.89
C THR A 53 -16.18 1.73 2.01
N GLY A 54 -16.54 3.00 2.10
CA GLY A 54 -17.50 3.66 1.22
C GLY A 54 -16.92 4.31 -0.05
N ARG A 55 -15.61 4.25 -0.30
CA ARG A 55 -14.94 4.90 -1.45
C ARG A 55 -13.94 3.97 -2.15
N PRO A 56 -14.42 2.93 -2.86
CA PRO A 56 -13.55 1.99 -3.59
C PRO A 56 -12.64 2.70 -4.62
N GLU A 57 -13.06 3.84 -5.15
CA GLU A 57 -12.26 4.69 -6.04
C GLU A 57 -10.97 5.19 -5.38
N VAL A 58 -11.02 5.58 -4.11
CA VAL A 58 -9.84 6.07 -3.37
C VAL A 58 -8.82 4.94 -3.20
N LEU A 59 -9.28 3.72 -2.92
CA LEU A 59 -8.39 2.56 -2.88
C LEU A 59 -7.72 2.37 -4.25
N LEU A 60 -8.51 2.31 -5.33
CA LEU A 60 -7.95 2.10 -6.66
C LEU A 60 -6.90 3.16 -7.04
N ASP A 61 -7.17 4.43 -6.74
CA ASP A 61 -6.24 5.53 -6.98
C ASP A 61 -4.95 5.39 -6.16
N ILE A 62 -5.04 4.96 -4.89
CA ILE A 62 -3.87 4.66 -4.07
C ILE A 62 -3.08 3.50 -4.71
N ALA A 63 -3.74 2.42 -5.15
CA ALA A 63 -3.06 1.27 -5.75
C ALA A 63 -2.29 1.67 -7.00
N HIS A 64 -2.93 2.43 -7.90
CA HIS A 64 -2.29 2.92 -9.12
C HIS A 64 -1.11 3.83 -8.79
N LYS A 65 -1.29 4.80 -7.89
CA LYS A 65 -0.21 5.71 -7.51
C LYS A 65 0.98 4.98 -6.87
N VAL A 66 0.73 4.02 -5.99
CA VAL A 66 1.79 3.17 -5.40
C VAL A 66 2.51 2.38 -6.49
N ARG A 67 1.77 1.79 -7.44
CA ARG A 67 2.34 1.01 -8.53
C ARG A 67 3.24 1.87 -9.42
N ASP A 68 2.80 3.06 -9.79
CA ASP A 68 3.58 3.99 -10.61
C ASP A 68 4.89 4.38 -9.91
N GLU A 69 4.82 4.73 -8.63
CA GLU A 69 6.01 5.11 -7.85
C GLU A 69 6.98 3.94 -7.65
N LEU A 70 6.49 2.71 -7.47
CA LEU A 70 7.36 1.53 -7.42
C LEU A 70 8.10 1.31 -8.74
N ILE A 71 7.39 1.41 -9.88
CA ILE A 71 7.98 1.28 -11.21
C ILE A 71 9.03 2.37 -11.45
N GLU A 72 8.74 3.62 -11.10
CA GLU A 72 9.68 4.74 -11.21
C GLU A 72 10.96 4.52 -10.39
N ASN A 73 10.89 3.73 -9.31
CA ASN A 73 12.03 3.34 -8.48
C ASN A 73 12.64 1.99 -8.86
N GLY A 74 12.21 1.37 -9.97
CA GLY A 74 12.77 0.13 -10.51
C GLY A 74 12.21 -1.16 -9.91
N ASP A 75 11.07 -1.09 -9.21
CA ASP A 75 10.36 -2.25 -8.64
C ASP A 75 9.04 -2.49 -9.38
N GLU A 76 8.95 -3.62 -10.09
CA GLU A 76 7.76 -3.99 -10.85
C GLU A 76 6.86 -4.98 -10.09
N SER A 77 7.03 -5.14 -8.77
CA SER A 77 6.20 -6.02 -7.94
C SER A 77 4.80 -5.45 -7.70
N TYR A 78 3.77 -6.29 -7.68
CA TYR A 78 2.39 -5.82 -7.62
C TYR A 78 1.95 -5.46 -6.17
N PRO A 79 1.35 -4.27 -5.93
CA PRO A 79 0.84 -3.89 -4.62
C PRO A 79 -0.63 -4.33 -4.43
N TYR A 80 -0.87 -5.24 -3.50
CA TYR A 80 -2.20 -5.54 -2.94
C TYR A 80 -2.47 -4.65 -1.75
N ILE A 81 -3.42 -3.72 -1.89
CA ILE A 81 -3.68 -2.72 -0.87
C ILE A 81 -4.99 -2.98 -0.12
N ARG A 82 -5.05 -2.54 1.13
CA ARG A 82 -6.29 -2.40 1.89
C ARG A 82 -6.20 -1.21 2.84
N LEU A 83 -7.35 -0.60 3.14
CA LEU A 83 -7.49 0.36 4.23
C LEU A 83 -8.05 -0.35 5.45
N VAL A 84 -7.51 -0.03 6.61
CA VAL A 84 -7.90 -0.62 7.89
C VAL A 84 -8.11 0.47 8.93
N THR A 85 -9.05 0.22 9.82
CA THR A 85 -9.32 1.06 10.99
C THR A 85 -8.31 0.79 12.12
N GLN A 86 -8.34 1.62 13.16
CA GLN A 86 -7.49 1.45 14.35
C GLN A 86 -7.73 0.10 15.03
N ASP A 87 -8.98 -0.38 15.07
CA ASP A 87 -9.35 -1.65 15.70
C ASP A 87 -8.75 -2.83 14.94
N GLU A 88 -8.80 -2.79 13.60
CA GLU A 88 -8.22 -3.83 12.73
C GLU A 88 -6.68 -3.80 12.69
N TRP A 89 -6.07 -2.65 12.99
CA TRP A 89 -4.61 -2.49 13.01
C TRP A 89 -3.94 -3.28 14.14
N GLY A 90 -4.63 -3.47 15.27
CA GLY A 90 -4.11 -4.18 16.43
C GLY A 90 -4.21 -5.71 16.34
N VAL A 91 -5.10 -6.21 15.47
CA VAL A 91 -5.33 -7.65 15.33
C VAL A 91 -4.20 -8.25 14.46
N ARG A 92 -3.36 -9.06 15.10
CA ARG A 92 -2.25 -9.79 14.48
C ARG A 92 -2.70 -11.11 13.88
#